data_AF-A0A199UTB3-F1
#
_entry.id   AF-A0A199UTB3-F1
#
_cell.length_a   1.000
_cell.length_b   1.000
_cell.length_c   1.000
_cell.angle_alpha   90.00
_cell.angle_beta   90.00
_cell.angle_gamma   90.00
#
_symmetry.space_group_name_H-M   'P 1'
#
loop_
_entity.id
_entity.type
_entity.pdbx_description
1 polymer ?
#
loop_
_entity_poly.entity_id
_entity_poly.type
_entity_poly.pdbx_seq_one_letter_code
_entity_poly.pdbx_strand_id
1 'polypeptide(L)'
;MELLKCVFKKIDDQSLEHYIPGLTSVRLSDVRYMFSFGTLECAFGAISRSRKAQCLLFTSFYEIESKAIDLLREELPCPIFAIGPCIPYMLLDRESRNNAASQNGCATANYFTWLDSQPGSSILYVSLGSFLSVSTSQLDELALGLVASKIKFLWVARDDSSRIQETVETQV
;
A
#
# COMPACT_ATOMS: atom_id res chain seq x y z
N MET A 1 23.59 15.08 -2.54
CA MET A 1 24.58 14.17 -1.88
C MET A 1 24.26 13.85 -0.41
N GLU A 2 23.77 14.81 0.38
CA GLU A 2 23.43 14.65 1.80
C GLU A 2 22.12 13.90 2.05
N LEU A 3 21.11 14.17 1.21
CA LEU A 3 19.79 13.52 1.19
C LEU A 3 19.89 12.00 1.18
N LEU A 4 20.66 11.51 0.20
CA LEU A 4 20.95 10.10 0.12
C LEU A 4 21.71 9.67 1.38
N LYS A 5 22.87 10.25 1.70
CA LYS A 5 23.70 9.83 2.86
C LYS A 5 22.93 9.75 4.19
N CYS A 6 21.91 10.57 4.40
CA CYS A 6 21.03 10.52 5.57
C CYS A 6 20.14 9.27 5.60
N VAL A 7 19.66 8.81 4.43
CA VAL A 7 18.97 7.52 4.26
C VAL A 7 19.94 6.32 4.28
N PHE A 8 21.21 6.49 3.89
CA PHE A 8 22.21 5.39 3.78
C PHE A 8 23.13 5.19 5.00
N LYS A 9 23.15 6.07 6.00
CA LYS A 9 23.88 5.79 7.24
C LYS A 9 23.07 4.85 8.12
N LYS A 10 23.78 3.98 8.86
CA LYS A 10 23.20 3.10 9.88
C LYS A 10 22.28 3.94 10.77
N ILE A 11 20.98 3.74 10.61
CA ILE A 11 19.95 4.47 11.36
C ILE A 11 20.14 4.06 12.82
N ASP A 12 20.68 4.96 13.64
CA ASP A 12 20.66 4.83 15.09
C ASP A 12 19.33 5.34 15.65
N ASP A 13 18.95 4.96 16.87
CA ASP A 13 17.63 5.32 17.41
C ASP A 13 17.44 6.85 17.57
N GLN A 14 18.52 7.64 17.65
CA GLN A 14 18.46 9.10 17.69
C GLN A 14 18.15 9.69 16.29
N SER A 15 18.63 9.05 15.23
CA SER A 15 18.38 9.46 13.84
C SER A 15 16.91 9.32 13.40
N LEU A 16 16.13 8.48 14.09
CA LEU A 16 14.73 8.19 13.74
C LEU A 16 13.76 9.37 13.92
N GLU A 17 14.09 10.32 14.80
CA GLU A 17 13.27 11.52 15.01
C GLU A 17 13.48 12.60 13.93
N HIS A 18 14.53 12.46 13.11
CA HIS A 18 14.81 13.41 12.06
C HIS A 18 13.90 13.22 10.85
N TYR A 19 13.53 14.34 10.25
CA TYR A 19 12.87 14.36 8.95
C TYR A 19 13.84 13.97 7.84
N ILE A 20 13.33 13.28 6.82
CA ILE A 20 14.08 13.03 5.59
C ILE A 20 14.45 14.39 5.02
N PRO A 21 15.74 14.69 4.75
CA PRO A 21 16.10 16.01 4.25
C PRO A 21 15.28 16.32 2.98
N GLY A 22 14.99 17.60 2.73
CA GLY A 22 14.13 17.98 1.61
C GLY A 22 12.63 17.65 1.78
N LEU A 23 12.23 16.73 2.66
CA LEU A 23 10.83 16.43 2.98
C LEU A 23 10.52 16.85 4.42
N THR A 24 9.49 17.66 4.61
CA THR A 24 9.16 18.23 5.94
C THR A 24 8.08 17.45 6.67
N SER A 25 7.51 16.43 6.03
CA SER A 25 6.37 15.65 6.54
C SER A 25 6.70 14.20 6.86
N VAL A 26 7.86 13.69 6.45
CA VAL A 26 8.24 12.28 6.60
C VAL A 26 9.46 12.16 7.50
N ARG A 27 9.32 11.43 8.61
CA ARG A 27 10.41 11.09 9.52
C ARG A 27 11.09 9.81 9.10
N LEU A 28 12.34 9.63 9.52
CA LEU A 28 13.05 8.36 9.33
C LEU A 28 12.36 7.20 10.08
N SER A 29 11.64 7.48 11.17
CA SER A 29 10.77 6.50 11.83
C SER A 29 9.66 5.94 10.95
N ASP A 30 9.12 6.75 10.04
CA ASP A 30 7.93 6.39 9.25
C ASP A 30 8.27 5.34 8.19
N VAL A 31 9.53 5.30 7.77
CA VAL A 31 10.05 4.33 6.80
C VAL A 31 10.64 3.08 7.48
N ARG A 32 10.62 3.00 8.82
CA ARG A 32 11.21 1.88 9.58
C ARG A 32 10.64 0.53 9.20
N TYR A 33 9.32 0.47 8.96
CA TYR A 33 8.65 -0.77 8.56
C TYR A 33 9.13 -1.27 7.18
N MET A 34 9.49 -0.37 6.26
CA MET A 34 10.11 -0.76 4.99
C MET A 34 11.50 -1.36 5.14
N PHE A 35 12.13 -1.26 6.31
CA PHE A 35 13.47 -1.79 6.55
C PHE A 35 13.47 -3.22 7.08
N SER A 36 12.33 -3.73 7.55
CA SER A 36 12.22 -5.04 8.20
C SER A 36 12.08 -6.23 7.25
N PHE A 37 11.86 -6.02 5.94
CA PHE A 37 11.50 -7.08 4.98
C PHE A 37 12.61 -7.51 4.01
N GLY A 38 13.90 -7.21 4.30
CA GLY A 38 15.01 -7.47 3.35
C GLY A 38 14.99 -6.55 2.11
N THR A 39 14.00 -5.67 2.04
CA THR A 39 13.75 -4.63 1.03
C THR A 39 14.83 -3.55 1.00
N LEU A 40 15.63 -3.38 2.05
CA LEU A 40 16.72 -2.41 2.10
C LEU A 40 17.80 -2.67 1.07
N GLU A 41 18.26 -3.92 0.96
CA GLU A 41 19.32 -4.27 0.00
C GLU A 41 18.82 -4.09 -1.43
N CYS A 42 17.57 -4.48 -1.70
CA CYS A 42 16.93 -4.24 -2.98
C CYS A 42 16.78 -2.74 -3.28
N ALA A 43 16.37 -1.93 -2.30
CA ALA A 43 16.24 -0.49 -2.43
C ALA A 43 17.60 0.18 -2.69
N PHE A 44 18.64 -0.20 -1.94
CA PHE A 44 20.00 0.28 -2.15
C PHE A 44 20.56 -0.13 -3.52
N GLY A 45 20.31 -1.37 -3.94
CA GLY A 45 20.64 -1.85 -5.27
C GLY A 45 19.93 -1.04 -6.37
N ALA A 46 18.63 -0.77 -6.20
CA ALA A 46 17.84 0.02 -7.13
C ALA A 46 18.36 1.46 -7.23
N ILE A 47 18.70 2.10 -6.12
CA ILE A 47 19.22 3.48 -6.10
C ILE A 47 20.62 3.57 -6.71
N SER A 48 21.49 2.59 -6.44
CA SER A 48 22.80 2.54 -7.10
C SER A 48 22.66 2.41 -8.62
N ARG A 49 21.71 1.59 -9.07
CA ARG A 49 21.43 1.37 -10.51
C ARG A 49 20.71 2.55 -11.15
N SER A 50 19.91 3.32 -10.41
CA SER A 50 19.15 4.45 -10.95
C SER A 50 20.05 5.54 -11.53
N ARG A 51 21.25 5.74 -10.97
CA ARG A 51 22.26 6.68 -11.51
C ARG A 51 22.82 6.28 -12.88
N LYS A 52 22.67 5.00 -13.26
CA LYS A 52 23.07 4.47 -14.57
C LYS A 52 21.87 4.31 -15.52
N ALA A 53 20.66 4.61 -15.07
CA ALA A 53 19.46 4.50 -15.88
C ALA A 53 19.42 5.65 -16.92
N GLN A 54 18.80 5.37 -18.07
CA GLN A 54 18.56 6.40 -19.09
C GLN A 54 17.41 7.34 -18.70
N CYS A 55 16.46 6.84 -17.92
CA CYS A 55 15.39 7.60 -17.30
C CYS A 55 14.78 6.81 -16.14
N LEU A 56 14.01 7.48 -15.28
CA LEU A 56 13.20 6.85 -14.25
C LEU A 56 11.72 7.16 -14.47
N LEU A 57 10.90 6.12 -14.38
CA LEU A 57 9.45 6.20 -14.46
C LEU A 57 8.87 5.96 -13.06
N PHE A 58 8.10 6.92 -12.57
CA PHE A 58 7.38 6.81 -11.31
C PHE A 58 5.89 6.62 -11.60
N THR A 59 5.27 5.67 -10.91
CA THR A 59 3.82 5.37 -11.00
C THR A 59 2.96 6.37 -10.22
N SER A 60 3.45 7.60 -10.09
CA SER A 60 2.86 8.74 -9.41
C SER A 60 2.75 9.92 -10.39
N PHE A 61 2.15 11.03 -9.98
CA PHE A 61 2.00 12.24 -10.80
C PHE A 61 2.53 13.46 -10.05
N TYR A 62 2.84 14.53 -10.78
CA TYR A 62 3.59 15.66 -10.24
C TYR A 62 2.83 16.38 -9.12
N GLU A 63 1.53 16.58 -9.27
CA GLU A 63 0.70 17.36 -8.37
C GLU A 63 0.62 16.74 -6.96
N ILE A 64 0.79 15.41 -6.83
CA ILE A 64 0.75 14.73 -5.53
C ILE A 64 2.12 14.70 -4.83
N GLU A 65 3.22 14.67 -5.59
CA GLU A 65 4.58 14.44 -5.06
C GLU A 65 5.61 15.43 -5.60
N SER A 66 5.18 16.65 -5.93
CA SER A 66 6.00 17.69 -6.59
C SER A 66 7.37 17.88 -5.94
N LYS A 67 7.38 18.07 -4.62
CA LYS A 67 8.60 18.26 -3.83
C LYS A 67 9.58 17.09 -3.95
N ALA A 68 9.08 15.86 -3.87
CA ALA A 68 9.93 14.66 -3.98
C ALA A 68 10.48 14.52 -5.40
N ILE A 69 9.63 14.76 -6.42
CA ILE A 69 10.02 14.67 -7.83
C ILE A 69 11.08 15.73 -8.17
N ASP A 70 10.93 16.97 -7.72
CA ASP A 70 11.88 18.05 -8.00
C ASP A 70 13.23 17.81 -7.32
N LEU A 71 13.23 17.36 -6.06
CA LEU A 71 14.47 16.94 -5.37
C LEU A 71 15.18 15.80 -6.11
N LEU A 72 14.43 14.82 -6.63
CA LEU A 72 15.03 13.73 -7.40
C LEU A 72 15.61 14.22 -8.73
N ARG A 73 14.95 15.18 -9.40
CA ARG A 73 15.45 15.81 -10.64
C ARG A 73 16.74 16.60 -10.40
N GLU A 74 16.89 17.21 -9.24
CA GLU A 74 18.12 17.90 -8.84
C GLU A 74 19.26 16.93 -8.49
N GLU A 75 18.95 15.79 -7.86
CA GLU A 75 19.96 14.85 -7.35
C GLU A 75 20.42 13.77 -8.34
N LEU A 76 19.64 13.50 -9.38
CA LEU A 76 19.88 12.43 -10.35
C LEU A 76 20.24 12.99 -11.73
N PRO A 77 21.22 12.39 -12.43
CA PRO A 77 21.68 12.89 -13.72
C PRO A 77 20.76 12.49 -14.89
N CYS A 78 19.65 11.80 -14.64
CA CYS A 78 18.76 11.27 -15.68
C CYS A 78 17.36 11.90 -15.61
N PRO A 79 16.63 11.96 -16.74
CA PRO A 79 15.24 12.42 -16.76
C PRO A 79 14.33 11.59 -15.86
N ILE A 80 13.41 12.29 -15.18
CA ILE A 80 12.40 11.71 -14.30
C ILE A 80 11.00 12.02 -14.84
N PHE A 81 10.23 10.96 -15.05
CA PHE A 81 8.86 11.04 -15.53
C PHE A 81 7.89 10.47 -14.49
N ALA A 82 6.93 11.28 -14.08
CA ALA A 82 5.81 10.87 -13.25
C ALA A 82 4.63 10.53 -14.19
N ILE A 83 4.42 9.24 -14.42
CA ILE A 83 3.48 8.72 -15.45
C ILE A 83 2.23 8.08 -14.84
N GLY A 84 2.03 8.28 -13.54
CA GLY A 84 0.94 7.70 -12.78
C GLY A 84 -0.40 8.42 -12.91
N PRO A 85 -1.46 7.85 -12.32
CA PRO A 85 -1.46 6.54 -11.66
C PRO A 85 -1.41 5.39 -12.69
N CYS A 86 -0.43 4.48 -12.55
CA CYS A 86 -0.29 3.32 -13.45
C CYS A 86 -1.13 2.13 -12.98
N ILE A 87 -2.41 2.36 -12.72
CA ILE A 87 -3.33 1.29 -12.30
C ILE A 87 -3.77 0.54 -13.57
N PRO A 88 -3.59 -0.79 -13.66
CA PRO A 88 -3.87 -1.56 -14.87
C PRO A 88 -5.39 -1.80 -15.07
N TYR A 89 -6.16 -0.72 -15.25
CA TYR A 89 -7.62 -0.77 -15.36
C TYR A 89 -8.13 -1.70 -16.48
N MET A 90 -7.41 -1.76 -17.61
CA MET A 90 -7.78 -2.58 -18.77
C MET A 90 -7.59 -4.09 -18.54
N LEU A 91 -6.72 -4.49 -17.61
CA LEU A 91 -6.57 -5.89 -17.20
C LEU A 91 -7.74 -6.31 -16.29
N LEU A 92 -8.20 -5.41 -15.42
CA LEU A 92 -9.34 -5.65 -14.53
C LEU A 92 -10.64 -5.92 -15.31
N ASP A 93 -10.89 -5.21 -16.42
CA ASP A 93 -12.09 -5.42 -17.26
C ASP A 93 -12.03 -6.73 -18.09
N ARG A 94 -10.83 -7.25 -18.36
CA ARG A 94 -10.68 -8.56 -19.03
C ARG A 94 -10.84 -9.72 -18.05
N GLU A 95 -10.28 -9.58 -16.85
CA GLU A 95 -10.43 -10.57 -15.78
C GLU A 95 -11.88 -10.66 -15.29
N SER A 96 -12.59 -9.53 -15.17
CA SER A 96 -14.03 -9.53 -14.84
C SER A 96 -14.86 -10.31 -15.85
N ARG A 97 -14.62 -10.11 -17.15
CA ARG A 97 -15.32 -10.82 -18.25
C ARG A 97 -14.95 -12.29 -18.33
N ASN A 98 -13.69 -12.64 -18.10
CA ASN A 98 -13.24 -14.03 -18.10
C ASN A 98 -13.75 -14.81 -16.86
N ASN A 99 -13.79 -14.16 -15.70
CA ASN A 99 -14.35 -14.73 -14.47
C ASN A 99 -15.89 -14.85 -14.54
N ALA A 100 -16.57 -14.02 -15.34
CA ALA A 100 -17.99 -14.18 -15.63
C ALA A 100 -18.29 -15.44 -16.48
N ALA A 101 -17.38 -15.81 -17.38
CA ALA A 101 -17.51 -17.02 -18.21
C ALA A 101 -17.17 -18.31 -17.46
N SER A 102 -16.47 -18.24 -16.32
CA SER A 102 -16.13 -19.39 -15.47
C SER A 102 -17.07 -19.58 -14.27
N GLN A 103 -18.22 -18.90 -14.24
CA GLN A 103 -19.20 -18.98 -13.13
C GLN A 103 -19.97 -20.30 -13.12
N ASN A 104 -19.25 -21.39 -12.83
CA ASN A 104 -19.83 -22.51 -12.10
C ASN A 104 -19.52 -22.30 -10.61
N GLY A 105 -20.33 -21.49 -9.94
CA GLY A 105 -20.60 -21.59 -8.48
C GLY A 105 -19.57 -21.04 -7.47
N CYS A 106 -18.61 -20.18 -7.84
CA CYS A 106 -17.64 -19.64 -6.88
C CYS A 106 -18.06 -18.26 -6.32
N ALA A 107 -17.75 -17.99 -5.05
CA ALA A 107 -18.16 -16.86 -4.19
C ALA A 107 -17.98 -15.43 -4.74
N THR A 108 -17.40 -15.25 -5.93
CA THR A 108 -17.20 -13.95 -6.58
C THR A 108 -18.51 -13.28 -7.00
N ALA A 109 -19.55 -14.03 -7.38
CA ALA A 109 -20.84 -13.46 -7.76
C ALA A 109 -21.64 -12.86 -6.58
N ASN A 110 -21.36 -13.31 -5.35
CA ASN A 110 -22.23 -13.03 -4.20
C ASN A 110 -21.98 -11.66 -3.57
N TYR A 111 -20.72 -11.21 -3.47
CA TYR A 111 -20.43 -9.93 -2.80
C TYR A 111 -20.64 -8.71 -3.72
N PHE A 112 -20.51 -8.84 -5.05
CA PHE A 112 -20.85 -7.74 -5.97
C PHE A 112 -22.34 -7.42 -5.91
N THR A 113 -23.20 -8.44 -5.95
CA THR A 113 -24.65 -8.27 -5.76
C THR A 113 -24.96 -7.64 -4.39
N TRP A 114 -24.24 -8.04 -3.34
CA TRP A 114 -24.37 -7.42 -2.02
C TRP A 114 -23.97 -5.94 -2.04
N LEU A 115 -22.85 -5.58 -2.68
CA LEU A 115 -22.38 -4.18 -2.82
C LEU A 115 -23.38 -3.33 -3.60
N ASP A 116 -23.90 -3.83 -4.72
CA ASP A 116 -24.88 -3.14 -5.57
C ASP A 116 -26.19 -2.83 -4.83
N SER A 117 -26.51 -3.60 -3.79
CA SER A 117 -27.70 -3.39 -2.95
C SER A 117 -27.51 -2.34 -1.83
N GLN A 118 -26.30 -1.81 -1.64
CA GLN A 118 -26.00 -0.83 -0.58
C GLN A 118 -26.16 0.60 -1.09
N PRO A 119 -26.47 1.57 -0.20
CA PRO A 119 -26.39 2.98 -0.55
C PRO A 119 -25.00 3.41 -1.02
N GLY A 120 -24.95 4.42 -1.89
CA GLY A 120 -23.68 5.00 -2.34
C GLY A 120 -22.82 5.49 -1.18
N SER A 121 -21.52 5.19 -1.24
CA SER A 121 -20.53 5.60 -0.23
C SER A 121 -20.83 5.14 1.20
N SER A 122 -21.56 4.04 1.39
CA SER A 122 -21.94 3.53 2.72
C SER A 122 -21.13 2.33 3.22
N ILE A 123 -20.16 1.85 2.44
CA ILE A 123 -19.39 0.63 2.75
C ILE A 123 -17.92 0.96 2.95
N LEU A 124 -17.37 0.52 4.08
CA LEU A 124 -15.95 0.60 4.36
C LEU A 124 -15.22 -0.59 3.72
N TYR A 125 -14.32 -0.33 2.78
CA TYR A 125 -13.42 -1.36 2.26
C TYR A 125 -12.18 -1.48 3.17
N VAL A 126 -11.90 -2.70 3.64
CA VAL A 126 -10.77 -2.99 4.52
C VAL A 126 -9.86 -4.00 3.84
N SER A 127 -8.61 -3.61 3.59
CA SER A 127 -7.56 -4.49 3.05
C SER A 127 -6.20 -4.02 3.51
N LEU A 128 -5.37 -4.97 3.98
CA LEU A 128 -3.99 -4.72 4.39
C LEU A 128 -2.99 -4.99 3.26
N GLY A 129 -3.46 -4.94 2.01
CA GLY A 129 -2.65 -5.25 0.82
C GLY A 129 -2.14 -6.69 0.83
N SER A 130 -1.24 -7.01 -0.10
CA SER A 130 -0.60 -8.33 -0.19
C SER A 130 0.62 -8.50 0.71
N PHE A 131 1.27 -7.39 1.09
CA PHE A 131 2.60 -7.42 1.73
C PHE A 131 2.58 -7.32 3.25
N LEU A 132 1.63 -6.58 3.84
CA LEU A 132 1.65 -6.35 5.28
C LEU A 132 1.31 -7.65 6.03
N SER A 133 2.04 -7.97 7.08
CA SER A 133 1.62 -9.00 8.03
C SER A 133 1.33 -8.31 9.37
N VAL A 134 0.22 -8.68 9.98
CA VAL A 134 -0.25 -8.16 11.27
C VAL A 134 -0.41 -9.32 12.23
N SER A 135 -0.18 -9.09 13.52
CA SER A 135 -0.37 -10.15 14.51
C SER A 135 -1.85 -10.51 14.62
N THR A 136 -2.12 -11.74 15.01
CA THR A 136 -3.48 -12.19 15.31
C THR A 136 -4.20 -11.28 16.30
N SER A 137 -3.52 -10.84 17.37
CA SER A 137 -4.10 -9.90 18.34
C SER A 137 -4.51 -8.56 17.72
N GLN A 138 -3.77 -8.06 16.74
CA GLN A 138 -4.13 -6.82 16.04
C GLN A 138 -5.32 -7.03 15.10
N LEU A 139 -5.43 -8.22 14.48
CA LEU A 139 -6.61 -8.58 13.69
C LEU A 139 -7.87 -8.70 14.56
N ASP A 140 -7.74 -9.27 15.76
CA ASP A 140 -8.84 -9.37 16.71
C ASP A 140 -9.34 -7.98 17.13
N GLU A 141 -8.44 -7.06 17.51
CA GLU A 141 -8.79 -5.67 17.83
C GLU A 141 -9.42 -4.93 16.64
N LEU A 142 -8.94 -5.17 15.42
CA LEU A 142 -9.54 -4.60 14.21
C LEU A 142 -10.97 -5.13 14.00
N ALA A 143 -11.20 -6.43 14.20
CA ALA A 143 -12.53 -7.03 14.12
C ALA A 143 -13.49 -6.44 15.16
N LEU A 144 -13.04 -6.32 16.42
CA LEU A 144 -13.80 -5.69 17.50
C LEU A 144 -14.17 -4.24 17.17
N GLY A 145 -13.20 -3.46 16.68
CA GLY A 145 -13.41 -2.07 16.28
C GLY A 145 -14.41 -1.93 15.13
N LEU A 146 -14.35 -2.82 14.13
CA LEU A 146 -15.30 -2.83 13.01
C LEU A 146 -16.73 -3.14 13.49
N VAL A 147 -16.92 -4.15 14.34
CA VAL A 147 -18.24 -4.47 14.92
C VAL A 147 -18.77 -3.29 15.74
N ALA A 148 -17.94 -2.73 16.63
CA ALA A 148 -18.32 -1.61 17.47
C ALA A 148 -18.68 -0.35 16.68
N SER A 149 -18.11 -0.17 15.48
CA SER A 149 -18.39 0.99 14.61
C SER A 149 -19.81 1.02 14.06
N LYS A 150 -20.49 -0.14 13.99
CA LYS A 150 -21.82 -0.32 13.37
C LYS A 150 -21.88 0.11 11.89
N ILE A 151 -20.72 0.29 11.24
CA ILE A 151 -20.61 0.58 9.82
C ILE A 151 -20.58 -0.75 9.06
N LYS A 152 -21.25 -0.81 7.91
CA LYS A 152 -21.14 -1.96 7.01
C LYS A 152 -19.76 -1.94 6.34
N PHE A 153 -19.08 -3.08 6.33
CA PHE A 153 -17.73 -3.17 5.78
C PHE A 153 -17.58 -4.40 4.86
N LEU A 154 -16.63 -4.30 3.93
CA LEU A 154 -16.13 -5.40 3.12
C LEU A 154 -14.64 -5.58 3.45
N TRP A 155 -14.30 -6.70 4.11
CA TRP A 155 -12.94 -6.98 4.53
C TRP A 155 -12.32 -8.12 3.74
N VAL A 156 -11.20 -7.84 3.08
CA VAL A 156 -10.32 -8.85 2.48
C VAL A 156 -9.39 -9.41 3.57
N ALA A 157 -9.83 -10.47 4.24
CA ALA A 157 -9.03 -11.19 5.24
C ALA A 157 -8.12 -12.26 4.59
N ARG A 158 -6.91 -12.43 5.12
CA ARG A 158 -5.94 -13.48 4.74
C ARG A 158 -5.81 -14.50 5.87
N ASP A 159 -5.55 -15.78 5.54
CA ASP A 159 -5.14 -16.94 6.36
C ASP A 159 -5.83 -17.22 7.73
N ASP A 160 -6.66 -16.31 8.24
CA ASP A 160 -7.39 -16.31 9.51
C ASP A 160 -8.89 -15.98 9.30
N SER A 161 -9.39 -16.09 8.05
CA SER A 161 -10.74 -15.66 7.68
C SER A 161 -11.86 -16.35 8.48
N SER A 162 -11.70 -17.64 8.79
CA SER A 162 -12.68 -18.40 9.59
C SER A 162 -12.80 -17.90 11.02
N ARG A 163 -11.67 -17.52 11.65
CA ARG A 163 -11.62 -17.02 13.02
C ARG A 163 -12.18 -15.60 13.13
N ILE A 164 -11.86 -14.75 12.15
CA ILE A 164 -12.41 -13.40 12.06
C ILE A 164 -13.93 -13.46 11.88
N GLN A 165 -14.41 -14.38 11.04
CA GLN A 165 -15.83 -14.57 10.82
C GLN A 165 -16.56 -15.00 12.11
N GLU A 166 -16.00 -15.93 12.88
CA GLU A 166 -16.54 -16.36 14.17
C GLU A 166 -16.62 -15.20 15.19
N THR A 167 -15.58 -14.38 15.29
CA THR A 167 -15.56 -13.21 16.18
C THR A 167 -16.60 -12.16 15.77
N VAL A 168 -16.77 -11.93 14.47
CA VAL A 168 -17.77 -10.98 13.94
C VAL A 168 -19.19 -11.51 14.15
N GLU A 169 -19.43 -12.81 13.93
CA GLU A 169 -20.76 -13.41 14.09
C GLU A 169 -21.18 -13.55 15.56
N THR A 170 -20.24 -13.75 16.49
CA THR A 170 -20.55 -13.90 17.92
C THR A 170 -20.93 -12.57 18.60
N GLN A 171 -20.67 -11.43 17.95
CA GLN A 171 -20.88 -10.09 18.51
C GLN A 171 -21.97 -9.25 17.82
N VAL A 172 -22.62 -9.80 16.79
CA VAL A 172 -23.78 -9.22 16.10
C VAL A 172 -25.07 -9.81 16.66
#